data_AF-A0A4Q5WEP8-F1
#
_entry.id   AF-A0A4Q5WEP8-F1
#
_cell.length_a   1.000
_cell.length_b   1.000
_cell.length_c   1.000
_cell.angle_alpha   90.00
_cell.angle_beta   90.00
_cell.angle_gamma   90.00
#
_symmetry.space_group_name_H-M   'P 1'
#
loop_
_entity.id
_entity.type
_entity.pdbx_description
1 polymer ?
#
loop_
_entity_poly.entity_id
_entity_poly.type
_entity_poly.pdbx_seq_one_letter_code
_entity_poly.pdbx_strand_id
1 'polypeptide(L)'
;ETLIHYLAAFKWIYESAEQEWAVGVHASLRRLQLLKWDQWRAYAMLIYMKSRPADLNKRIDILDRVCFALTVSTPDARRCAEMIGKRVERFAKGTFGKQGGFTFSQQQYERLVRHLSSPITEGGRRSTIMRWIEAASHGDRVPKYVIDTRSSVEHVYPRNPQDHWLGFENGLEINQLATLREMAGNLCVLPQDELGNGPFEEKRKAYAKFKTKFANDVSKTKYWTPDSVRYRTKKLTDATLAFLALEISNA
;
A
#
# COMPACT_ATOMS: atom_id res chain seq x y z
N GLU A 1 16.02 -31.41 -11.11
CA GLU A 1 15.52 -30.38 -12.04
C GLU A 1 14.47 -29.45 -11.40
N THR A 2 13.37 -29.98 -10.86
CA THR A 2 12.30 -29.18 -10.21
C THR A 2 12.79 -28.26 -9.08
N LEU A 3 13.66 -28.74 -8.20
CA LEU A 3 14.18 -27.97 -7.06
C LEU A 3 15.03 -26.76 -7.49
N ILE A 4 15.72 -26.86 -8.63
CA ILE A 4 16.53 -25.77 -9.20
C ILE A 4 15.61 -24.64 -9.68
N HIS A 5 14.48 -24.97 -10.32
CA HIS A 5 13.50 -23.98 -10.75
C HIS A 5 12.84 -23.24 -9.59
N TYR A 6 12.51 -23.94 -8.49
CA TYR A 6 12.01 -23.30 -7.27
C TYR A 6 13.05 -22.38 -6.64
N LEU A 7 14.31 -22.79 -6.57
CA LEU A 7 15.39 -21.95 -6.05
C LEU A 7 15.59 -20.69 -6.89
N ALA A 8 15.56 -20.82 -8.22
CA ALA A 8 15.66 -19.68 -9.14
C ALA A 8 14.49 -18.71 -8.96
N ALA A 9 13.25 -19.22 -8.90
CA ALA A 9 12.06 -18.40 -8.67
C ALA A 9 12.09 -17.69 -7.31
N PHE A 10 12.57 -18.37 -6.26
CA PHE A 10 12.73 -17.77 -4.94
C PHE A 10 13.75 -16.63 -4.96
N LYS A 11 14.93 -16.86 -5.55
CA LYS A 11 15.97 -15.81 -5.67
C LYS A 11 15.46 -14.61 -6.47
N TRP A 12 14.76 -14.85 -7.57
CA TRP A 12 14.18 -13.80 -8.41
C TRP A 12 13.22 -12.88 -7.64
N ILE A 13 12.41 -13.40 -6.71
CA ILE A 13 11.51 -12.58 -5.86
C ILE A 13 12.29 -11.51 -5.06
N TYR A 14 13.50 -11.83 -4.63
CA TYR A 14 14.32 -10.96 -3.77
C TYR A 14 15.49 -10.28 -4.48
N GLU A 15 15.65 -10.52 -5.79
CA GLU A 15 16.78 -10.04 -6.57
C GLU A 15 16.97 -8.52 -6.48
N SER A 16 15.86 -7.78 -6.41
CA SER A 16 15.90 -6.33 -6.28
C SER A 16 15.87 -5.84 -4.83
N ALA A 17 15.71 -6.69 -3.81
CA ALA A 17 15.43 -6.26 -2.44
C ALA A 17 16.48 -5.26 -1.91
N GLU A 18 17.75 -5.48 -2.24
CA GLU A 18 18.86 -4.63 -1.78
C GLU A 18 19.12 -3.39 -2.64
N GLN A 19 18.56 -3.33 -3.85
CA GLN A 19 18.78 -2.24 -4.80
C GLN A 19 18.09 -0.95 -4.32
N GLU A 20 18.70 0.21 -4.58
CA GLU A 20 18.08 1.50 -4.24
C GLU A 20 16.72 1.68 -4.94
N TRP A 21 16.60 1.20 -6.17
CA TRP A 21 15.37 1.24 -6.96
C TRP A 21 15.06 -0.15 -7.50
N ALA A 22 13.85 -0.63 -7.28
CA ALA A 22 13.31 -1.77 -8.01
C ALA A 22 12.51 -1.28 -9.21
N VAL A 23 12.69 -1.93 -10.36
CA VAL A 23 12.09 -1.50 -11.63
C VAL A 23 11.25 -2.59 -12.29
N GLY A 24 10.22 -2.19 -13.05
CA GLY A 24 9.36 -3.12 -13.79
C GLY A 24 8.72 -4.18 -12.87
N VAL A 25 8.85 -5.46 -13.21
CA VAL A 25 8.27 -6.56 -12.41
C VAL A 25 8.76 -6.57 -10.95
N HIS A 26 10.00 -6.16 -10.72
CA HIS A 26 10.56 -6.10 -9.38
C HIS A 26 9.98 -4.96 -8.54
N ALA A 27 9.41 -3.92 -9.16
CA ALA A 27 8.66 -2.89 -8.44
C ALA A 27 7.39 -3.49 -7.81
N SER A 28 6.68 -4.34 -8.56
CA SER A 28 5.51 -5.09 -8.08
C SER A 28 5.88 -6.12 -7.01
N LEU A 29 6.99 -6.85 -7.17
CA LEU A 29 7.51 -7.75 -6.13
C LEU A 29 7.90 -7.00 -4.85
N ARG A 30 8.51 -5.82 -4.96
CA ARG A 30 8.84 -4.97 -3.81
C ARG A 30 7.59 -4.50 -3.08
N ARG A 31 6.52 -4.15 -3.80
CA ARG A 31 5.23 -3.80 -3.19
C ARG A 31 4.60 -4.99 -2.48
N LEU A 32 4.66 -6.19 -3.07
CA LEU A 32 4.21 -7.43 -2.43
C LEU A 32 4.96 -7.74 -1.13
N GLN A 33 6.26 -7.42 -1.04
CA GLN A 33 7.06 -7.60 0.18
C GLN A 33 6.58 -6.74 1.37
N LEU A 34 5.76 -5.71 1.15
CA LEU A 34 5.17 -4.89 2.22
C LEU A 34 4.02 -5.60 2.96
N LEU A 35 3.46 -6.65 2.35
CA LEU A 35 2.36 -7.40 2.90
C LEU A 35 2.86 -8.31 4.03
N LYS A 36 2.13 -8.35 5.15
CA LYS A 36 2.51 -9.16 6.33
C LYS A 36 2.32 -10.67 6.16
N TRP A 37 1.62 -11.10 5.12
CA TRP A 37 1.33 -12.50 4.82
C TRP A 37 2.07 -12.89 3.54
N ASP A 38 2.49 -14.15 3.45
CA ASP A 38 3.55 -14.58 2.52
C ASP A 38 3.09 -15.54 1.42
N GLN A 39 1.83 -15.97 1.45
CA GLN A 39 1.27 -16.96 0.52
C GLN A 39 1.28 -16.47 -0.93
N TRP A 40 1.36 -15.15 -1.17
CA TRP A 40 1.56 -14.59 -2.49
C TRP A 40 2.89 -15.05 -3.11
N ARG A 41 3.92 -15.36 -2.32
CA ARG A 41 5.23 -15.82 -2.82
C ARG A 41 5.10 -17.14 -3.57
N ALA A 42 4.37 -18.10 -3.01
CA ALA A 42 4.12 -19.37 -3.66
C ALA A 42 3.45 -19.17 -5.03
N TYR A 43 2.51 -18.22 -5.11
CA TYR A 43 1.85 -17.89 -6.36
C TYR A 43 2.76 -17.16 -7.36
N ALA A 44 3.58 -16.20 -6.90
CA ALA A 44 4.57 -15.51 -7.72
C ALA A 44 5.59 -16.50 -8.31
N MET A 45 6.04 -17.48 -7.52
CA MET A 45 6.94 -18.54 -7.99
C MET A 45 6.28 -19.40 -9.06
N LEU A 46 5.01 -19.79 -8.89
CA LEU A 46 4.27 -20.52 -9.91
C LEU A 46 4.09 -19.72 -11.20
N ILE A 47 3.81 -18.42 -11.08
CA ILE A 47 3.73 -17.51 -12.23
C ILE A 47 5.09 -17.50 -12.96
N TYR A 48 6.20 -17.33 -12.26
CA TYR A 48 7.54 -17.34 -12.84
C TYR A 48 7.83 -18.66 -13.59
N MET A 49 7.53 -19.80 -12.96
CA MET A 49 7.87 -21.11 -13.51
C MET A 49 6.98 -21.57 -14.68
N LYS A 50 5.75 -21.05 -14.78
CA LYS A 50 4.74 -21.56 -15.71
C LYS A 50 4.27 -20.55 -16.74
N SER A 51 4.54 -19.26 -16.56
CA SER A 51 4.13 -18.23 -17.51
C SER A 51 5.13 -18.13 -18.66
N ARG A 52 4.63 -17.72 -19.83
CA ARG A 52 5.51 -17.28 -20.91
C ARG A 52 6.22 -15.99 -20.49
N PRO A 53 7.49 -15.77 -20.87
CA PRO A 53 8.22 -14.55 -20.49
C PRO A 53 7.47 -13.25 -20.81
N ALA A 54 6.77 -13.20 -21.96
CA ALA A 54 5.97 -12.05 -22.38
C ALA A 54 4.79 -11.71 -21.45
N ASP A 55 4.27 -12.68 -20.69
CA ASP A 55 3.14 -12.46 -19.79
C ASP A 55 3.56 -12.20 -18.33
N LEU A 56 4.82 -12.49 -17.98
CA LEU A 56 5.29 -12.54 -16.59
C LEU A 56 5.02 -11.24 -15.85
N ASN A 57 5.44 -10.11 -16.42
CA ASN A 57 5.28 -8.78 -15.78
C ASN A 57 3.80 -8.49 -15.49
N LYS A 58 2.95 -8.60 -16.52
CA LYS A 58 1.50 -8.36 -16.39
C LYS A 58 0.88 -9.24 -15.31
N ARG A 59 1.27 -10.51 -15.21
CA ARG A 59 0.71 -11.45 -14.22
C ARG A 59 1.13 -11.10 -12.79
N ILE A 60 2.35 -10.63 -12.59
CA ILE A 60 2.83 -10.17 -11.28
C ILE A 60 2.20 -8.84 -10.89
N ASP A 61 1.99 -7.92 -11.84
CA ASP A 61 1.29 -6.66 -11.58
C ASP A 61 -0.15 -6.91 -11.13
N ILE A 62 -0.85 -7.85 -11.78
CA ILE A 62 -2.18 -8.27 -11.35
C ILE A 62 -2.11 -8.85 -9.93
N LEU A 63 -1.13 -9.72 -9.64
CA LEU A 63 -0.97 -10.30 -8.30
C LEU A 63 -0.77 -9.22 -7.22
N ASP A 64 0.11 -8.26 -7.46
CA ASP A 64 0.40 -7.13 -6.56
C ASP A 64 -0.87 -6.34 -6.22
N ARG A 65 -1.54 -5.79 -7.24
CA ARG A 65 -2.74 -4.96 -7.08
C ARG A 65 -3.80 -5.69 -6.26
N VAL A 66 -4.00 -6.94 -6.60
CA VAL A 66 -4.97 -7.79 -5.93
C VAL A 66 -4.62 -8.06 -4.48
N CYS A 67 -3.37 -8.44 -4.19
CA CYS A 67 -2.98 -8.81 -2.84
C CYS A 67 -3.13 -7.62 -1.90
N PHE A 68 -2.84 -6.42 -2.41
CA PHE A 68 -3.15 -5.18 -1.72
C PHE A 68 -4.66 -4.98 -1.52
N ALA A 69 -5.45 -5.11 -2.59
CA ALA A 69 -6.90 -4.95 -2.51
C ALA A 69 -7.55 -5.93 -1.51
N LEU A 70 -7.05 -7.16 -1.42
CA LEU A 70 -7.45 -8.14 -0.40
C LEU A 70 -7.03 -7.70 1.00
N THR A 71 -5.78 -7.26 1.18
CA THR A 71 -5.27 -6.77 2.47
C THR A 71 -6.11 -5.59 3.00
N VAL A 72 -6.59 -4.72 2.11
CA VAL A 72 -7.43 -3.60 2.50
C VAL A 72 -8.89 -4.04 2.73
N SER A 73 -9.49 -4.83 1.84
CA SER A 73 -10.91 -5.23 1.93
C SER A 73 -11.18 -6.31 3.00
N THR A 74 -10.17 -7.12 3.33
CA THR A 74 -10.24 -8.26 4.25
C THR A 74 -9.14 -8.13 5.30
N PRO A 75 -9.46 -7.59 6.50
CA PRO A 75 -8.46 -7.36 7.54
C PRO A 75 -7.80 -8.63 8.10
N ASP A 76 -8.42 -9.79 7.90
CA ASP A 76 -7.92 -11.08 8.36
C ASP A 76 -6.90 -11.67 7.38
N ALA A 77 -5.63 -11.70 7.81
CA ALA A 77 -4.52 -12.27 7.04
C ALA A 77 -4.70 -13.76 6.73
N ARG A 78 -5.32 -14.55 7.63
CA ARG A 78 -5.59 -15.97 7.39
C ARG A 78 -6.58 -16.14 6.25
N ARG A 79 -7.65 -15.35 6.24
CA ARG A 79 -8.63 -15.37 5.15
C ARG A 79 -8.02 -14.95 3.81
N CYS A 80 -7.14 -13.94 3.80
CA CYS A 80 -6.36 -13.56 2.62
C CYS A 80 -5.51 -14.73 2.12
N ALA A 81 -4.79 -15.40 3.03
CA ALA A 81 -3.98 -16.57 2.72
C ALA A 81 -4.80 -17.72 2.11
N GLU A 82 -5.97 -18.03 2.68
CA GLU A 82 -6.88 -19.08 2.18
C GLU A 82 -7.40 -18.76 0.76
N MET A 83 -7.75 -17.49 0.50
CA MET A 83 -8.19 -17.05 -0.82
C MET A 83 -7.11 -17.20 -1.89
N ILE A 84 -5.84 -17.01 -1.51
CA ILE A 84 -4.68 -17.18 -2.40
C ILE A 84 -4.32 -18.65 -2.56
N GLY A 85 -4.38 -19.44 -1.49
CA GLY A 85 -4.14 -20.89 -1.53
C GLY A 85 -5.08 -21.59 -2.52
N LYS A 86 -6.38 -21.27 -2.50
CA LYS A 86 -7.35 -21.78 -3.48
C LYS A 86 -6.97 -21.47 -4.93
N ARG A 87 -6.24 -20.38 -5.17
CA ARG A 87 -5.80 -19.97 -6.51
C ARG A 87 -4.52 -20.66 -6.93
N VAL A 88 -3.58 -20.82 -6.01
CA VAL A 88 -2.39 -21.67 -6.17
C VAL A 88 -2.81 -23.07 -6.63
N GLU A 89 -3.81 -23.67 -5.97
CA GLU A 89 -4.36 -24.98 -6.34
C GLU A 89 -4.99 -25.00 -7.74
N ARG A 90 -5.83 -24.01 -8.08
CA ARG A 90 -6.45 -23.91 -9.42
C ARG A 90 -5.43 -23.73 -10.53
N PHE A 91 -4.41 -22.91 -10.28
CA PHE A 91 -3.32 -22.65 -11.20
C PHE A 91 -2.48 -23.92 -11.44
N ALA A 92 -2.16 -24.65 -10.36
CA ALA A 92 -1.48 -25.94 -10.46
C ALA A 92 -2.28 -26.96 -11.29
N LYS A 93 -3.62 -26.91 -11.24
CA LYS A 93 -4.54 -27.75 -12.04
C LYS A 93 -4.75 -27.26 -13.48
N GLY A 94 -4.06 -26.21 -13.94
CA GLY A 94 -4.13 -25.73 -15.34
C GLY A 94 -5.41 -24.98 -15.73
N THR A 95 -6.25 -24.60 -14.75
CA THR A 95 -7.56 -23.96 -14.99
C THR A 95 -7.50 -22.43 -15.15
N PHE A 96 -6.29 -21.87 -15.23
CA PHE A 96 -6.07 -20.43 -15.22
C PHE A 96 -6.29 -19.81 -16.61
N GLY A 97 -7.44 -19.17 -16.83
CA GLY A 97 -7.72 -18.44 -18.08
C GLY A 97 -9.20 -18.25 -18.42
N LYS A 98 -10.12 -19.03 -17.85
CA LYS A 98 -11.58 -18.85 -18.03
C LYS A 98 -12.30 -18.33 -16.78
N GLN A 99 -11.75 -18.56 -15.58
CA GLN A 99 -12.26 -18.07 -14.27
C GLN A 99 -11.11 -17.75 -13.28
N GLY A 100 -9.90 -17.53 -13.79
CA GLY A 100 -8.67 -17.45 -12.98
C GLY A 100 -8.30 -16.05 -12.50
N GLY A 101 -8.87 -15.00 -13.09
CA GLY A 101 -8.64 -13.62 -12.67
C GLY A 101 -9.06 -13.39 -11.22
N PHE A 102 -8.45 -12.42 -10.54
CA PHE A 102 -9.03 -11.90 -9.32
C PHE A 102 -10.19 -10.98 -9.69
N THR A 103 -11.34 -11.58 -10.00
CA THR A 103 -12.57 -10.82 -10.07
C THR A 103 -12.97 -10.45 -8.65
N PHE A 104 -13.10 -9.15 -8.41
CA PHE A 104 -13.65 -8.64 -7.17
C PHE A 104 -15.17 -8.63 -7.29
N SER A 105 -15.88 -9.10 -6.27
CA SER A 105 -17.32 -8.83 -6.21
C SER A 105 -17.55 -7.36 -5.92
N GLN A 106 -18.69 -6.82 -6.36
CA GLN A 106 -19.10 -5.46 -6.06
C GLN A 106 -19.02 -5.15 -4.55
N GLN A 107 -19.44 -6.08 -3.69
CA GLN A 107 -19.35 -5.92 -2.24
C GLN A 107 -17.91 -5.89 -1.70
N GLN A 108 -16.97 -6.61 -2.31
CA GLN A 108 -15.55 -6.54 -1.93
C GLN A 108 -14.93 -5.21 -2.36
N TYR A 109 -15.30 -4.73 -3.54
CA TYR A 109 -14.88 -3.42 -4.03
C TYR A 109 -15.41 -2.29 -3.14
N GLU A 110 -16.68 -2.30 -2.76
CA GLU A 110 -17.26 -1.32 -1.83
C GLU A 110 -16.58 -1.35 -0.45
N ARG A 111 -16.23 -2.54 0.06
CA ARG A 111 -15.43 -2.66 1.29
C ARG A 111 -14.03 -2.08 1.15
N LEU A 112 -13.36 -2.32 0.02
CA LEU A 112 -12.07 -1.71 -0.30
C LEU A 112 -12.17 -0.18 -0.27
N VAL A 113 -13.13 0.40 -1.00
CA VAL A 113 -13.35 1.86 -1.07
C VAL A 113 -13.63 2.43 0.33
N ARG A 114 -14.50 1.78 1.10
CA ARG A 114 -14.85 2.18 2.46
C ARG A 114 -13.63 2.18 3.37
N HIS A 115 -12.83 1.13 3.35
CA HIS A 115 -11.65 1.01 4.21
C HIS A 115 -10.52 1.97 3.81
N LEU A 116 -10.32 2.27 2.53
CA LEU A 116 -9.36 3.31 2.10
C LEU A 116 -9.79 4.70 2.56
N SER A 117 -11.09 4.96 2.64
CA SER A 117 -11.65 6.27 3.00
C SER A 117 -11.89 6.45 4.50
N SER A 118 -11.71 5.40 5.29
CA SER A 118 -12.00 5.36 6.73
C SER A 118 -10.70 5.42 7.55
N PRO A 119 -10.78 5.75 8.86
CA PRO A 119 -9.65 5.68 9.77
C PRO A 119 -8.95 4.31 9.78
N ILE A 120 -7.61 4.30 9.78
CA ILE A 120 -6.79 3.09 9.84
C ILE A 120 -6.12 3.01 11.22
N THR A 121 -6.87 2.51 12.20
CA THR A 121 -6.48 2.54 13.61
C THR A 121 -5.38 1.54 13.98
N GLU A 122 -5.34 0.37 13.33
CA GLU A 122 -4.36 -0.68 13.60
C GLU A 122 -3.00 -0.34 12.97
N GLY A 123 -1.98 -0.14 13.81
CA GLY A 123 -0.70 0.43 13.38
C GLY A 123 0.07 -0.40 12.37
N GLY A 124 -0.01 -1.74 12.46
CA GLY A 124 0.62 -2.64 11.51
C GLY A 124 0.02 -2.53 10.11
N ARG A 125 -1.31 -2.62 10.00
CA ARG A 125 -2.04 -2.40 8.75
C ARG A 125 -1.89 -0.98 8.23
N ARG A 126 -1.89 0.04 9.09
CA ARG A 126 -1.60 1.43 8.70
C ARG A 126 -0.24 1.54 8.02
N SER A 127 0.80 0.93 8.62
CA SER A 127 2.14 0.89 8.04
C SER A 127 2.16 0.21 6.66
N THR A 128 1.61 -1.00 6.55
CA THR A 128 1.53 -1.73 5.27
C THR A 128 0.76 -0.94 4.21
N ILE A 129 -0.41 -0.41 4.54
CA ILE A 129 -1.25 0.31 3.57
C ILE A 129 -0.54 1.56 3.07
N MET A 130 -0.06 2.43 3.97
CA MET A 130 0.53 3.71 3.57
C MET A 130 1.83 3.53 2.81
N ARG A 131 2.69 2.57 3.21
CA ARG A 131 3.92 2.24 2.47
C ARG A 131 3.62 1.70 1.08
N TRP A 132 2.58 0.88 0.93
CA TRP A 132 2.20 0.35 -0.38
C TRP A 132 1.66 1.45 -1.29
N ILE A 133 0.78 2.34 -0.80
CA ILE A 133 0.25 3.45 -1.61
C ILE A 133 1.39 4.41 -1.99
N GLU A 134 2.31 4.71 -1.08
CA GLU A 134 3.51 5.49 -1.39
C GLU A 134 4.32 4.81 -2.50
N ALA A 135 4.60 3.51 -2.39
CA ALA A 135 5.30 2.76 -3.42
C ALA A 135 4.57 2.76 -4.77
N ALA A 136 3.24 2.59 -4.78
CA ALA A 136 2.42 2.66 -5.98
C ALA A 136 2.47 4.04 -6.66
N SER A 137 2.60 5.12 -5.87
CA SER A 137 2.73 6.48 -6.41
C SER A 137 4.05 6.74 -7.17
N HIS A 138 5.03 5.84 -7.06
CA HIS A 138 6.24 5.85 -7.88
C HIS A 138 6.13 5.00 -9.16
N GLY A 139 5.00 4.34 -9.40
CA GLY A 139 4.75 3.52 -10.59
C GLY A 139 5.72 2.34 -10.70
N ASP A 140 6.40 2.25 -11.84
CA ASP A 140 7.30 1.12 -12.17
C ASP A 140 8.71 1.28 -11.61
N ARG A 141 8.95 2.26 -10.73
CA ARG A 141 10.27 2.50 -10.10
C ARG A 141 10.11 2.72 -8.60
N VAL A 142 10.12 1.65 -7.82
CA VAL A 142 9.84 1.71 -6.38
C VAL A 142 11.15 1.89 -5.59
N PRO A 143 11.28 2.91 -4.74
CA PRO A 143 12.50 3.16 -3.95
C PRO A 143 12.67 2.19 -2.78
N LYS A 144 13.89 2.02 -2.26
CA LYS A 144 14.20 1.08 -1.17
C LYS A 144 13.57 1.48 0.16
N TYR A 145 13.46 2.78 0.44
CA TYR A 145 12.95 3.25 1.73
C TYR A 145 11.55 2.73 2.04
N VAL A 146 10.68 2.47 1.06
CA VAL A 146 9.31 2.00 1.36
C VAL A 146 9.28 0.66 2.10
N ILE A 147 10.29 -0.21 1.88
CA ILE A 147 10.44 -1.51 2.56
C ILE A 147 11.46 -1.46 3.72
N ASP A 148 12.22 -0.37 3.86
CA ASP A 148 13.23 -0.22 4.92
C ASP A 148 12.54 -0.18 6.30
N THR A 149 13.09 -0.89 7.27
CA THR A 149 12.58 -0.94 8.64
C THR A 149 12.77 0.38 9.38
N ARG A 150 13.70 1.24 8.93
CA ARG A 150 13.92 2.59 9.46
C ARG A 150 12.86 3.59 9.04
N SER A 151 12.12 3.28 7.98
CA SER A 151 11.01 4.13 7.55
C SER A 151 9.83 4.03 8.53
N SER A 152 9.06 5.09 8.68
CA SER A 152 7.87 5.12 9.54
C SER A 152 6.68 5.71 8.81
N VAL A 153 5.49 5.54 9.39
CA VAL A 153 4.29 6.27 8.98
C VAL A 153 4.02 7.32 10.04
N GLU A 154 4.27 8.56 9.68
CA GLU A 154 4.17 9.72 10.56
C GLU A 154 2.83 10.44 10.36
N HIS A 155 2.31 11.02 11.44
CA HIS A 155 1.08 11.80 11.42
C HIS A 155 1.40 13.29 11.22
N VAL A 156 0.80 13.92 10.22
CA VAL A 156 0.97 15.37 10.01
C VAL A 156 0.38 16.14 11.19
N TYR A 157 -0.92 15.98 11.45
CA TYR A 157 -1.54 16.34 12.72
C TYR A 157 -1.26 15.24 13.75
N PRO A 158 -0.49 15.51 14.81
CA PRO A 158 0.05 14.50 15.70
C PRO A 158 -0.98 13.86 16.64
N ARG A 159 -0.55 12.78 17.30
CA ARG A 159 -1.33 12.10 18.36
C ARG A 159 -1.43 12.92 19.65
N ASN A 160 -0.36 13.62 19.98
CA ASN A 160 -0.29 14.52 21.11
C ASN A 160 0.01 15.94 20.59
N PRO A 161 -0.98 16.61 19.99
CA PRO A 161 -0.83 18.00 19.57
C PRO A 161 -0.61 18.86 20.82
N GLN A 162 0.46 19.65 20.82
CA GLN A 162 0.62 20.69 21.83
C GLN A 162 -0.20 21.92 21.39
N ASP A 163 -0.09 23.03 22.13
CA ASP A 163 -0.91 24.25 21.96
C ASP A 163 -0.82 24.94 20.58
N HIS A 164 0.04 24.47 19.67
CA HIS A 164 0.22 25.04 18.34
C HIS A 164 -0.74 24.49 17.27
N TRP A 165 -1.69 23.60 17.63
CA TRP A 165 -2.71 23.07 16.69
C TRP A 165 -4.13 23.61 16.93
N LEU A 166 -4.30 24.63 17.77
CA LEU A 166 -5.63 25.19 18.11
C LEU A 166 -6.46 25.58 16.86
N GLY A 167 -5.82 26.09 15.81
CA GLY A 167 -6.50 26.43 14.56
C GLY A 167 -7.03 25.20 13.79
N PHE A 168 -6.38 24.04 13.92
CA PHE A 168 -6.85 22.77 13.36
C PHE A 168 -8.00 22.19 14.19
N GLU A 169 -7.95 22.36 15.51
CA GLU A 169 -8.88 21.77 16.47
C GLU A 169 -10.17 22.58 16.65
N ASN A 170 -10.16 23.85 16.29
CA ASN A 170 -11.28 24.76 16.50
C ASN A 170 -12.59 24.23 15.91
N GLY A 171 -13.63 24.13 16.75
CA GLY A 171 -14.97 23.69 16.37
C GLY A 171 -15.11 22.19 16.12
N LEU A 172 -14.09 21.37 16.44
CA LEU A 172 -14.15 19.92 16.31
C LEU A 172 -14.30 19.21 17.66
N GLU A 173 -15.12 18.17 17.68
CA GLU A 173 -15.24 17.26 18.81
C GLU A 173 -14.06 16.27 18.85
N ILE A 174 -13.78 15.72 20.03
CA ILE A 174 -12.71 14.73 20.27
C ILE A 174 -12.80 13.55 19.28
N ASN A 175 -14.01 13.05 19.02
CA ASN A 175 -14.22 11.92 18.10
C ASN A 175 -13.89 12.28 16.63
N GLN A 176 -14.15 13.53 16.23
CA GLN A 176 -13.81 14.01 14.90
C GLN A 176 -12.29 14.15 14.74
N LEU A 177 -11.61 14.66 15.78
CA LEU A 177 -10.15 14.75 15.82
C LEU A 177 -9.49 13.37 15.78
N ALA A 178 -9.99 12.41 16.57
CA ALA A 178 -9.52 11.03 16.57
C ALA A 178 -9.71 10.37 15.20
N THR A 179 -10.84 10.63 14.54
CA THR A 179 -11.12 10.16 13.17
C THR A 179 -10.09 10.72 12.19
N LEU A 180 -9.98 12.05 12.10
CA LEU A 180 -9.08 12.75 11.16
C LEU A 180 -7.62 12.32 11.33
N ARG A 181 -7.18 12.14 12.58
CA ARG A 181 -5.83 11.72 12.90
C ARG A 181 -5.44 10.41 12.23
N GLU A 182 -6.35 9.46 12.19
CA GLU A 182 -6.11 8.10 11.69
C GLU A 182 -6.51 7.94 10.20
N MET A 183 -6.99 8.99 9.53
CA MET A 183 -7.28 8.96 8.09
C MET A 183 -5.99 8.97 7.25
N ALA A 184 -5.98 8.25 6.12
CA ALA A 184 -4.83 8.17 5.20
C ALA A 184 -4.28 9.54 4.78
N GLY A 185 -5.16 10.53 4.61
CA GLY A 185 -4.78 11.90 4.25
C GLY A 185 -3.93 12.60 5.31
N ASN A 186 -3.96 12.16 6.58
CA ASN A 186 -3.12 12.70 7.65
C ASN A 186 -1.77 11.97 7.79
N LEU A 187 -1.52 10.95 6.98
CA LEU A 187 -0.37 10.06 7.13
C LEU A 187 0.66 10.26 6.02
N CYS A 188 1.94 10.21 6.39
CA CYS A 188 3.08 10.31 5.48
C CYS A 188 4.10 9.21 5.75
N VAL A 189 4.65 8.64 4.68
CA VAL A 189 5.77 7.70 4.79
C VAL A 189 7.06 8.50 4.79
N LEU A 190 7.88 8.31 5.82
CA LEU A 190 9.18 8.96 5.96
C LEU A 190 10.27 7.90 6.11
N PRO A 191 11.48 8.12 5.57
CA PRO A 191 12.61 7.19 5.69
C PRO A 191 13.21 7.13 7.10
N GLN A 192 12.91 8.12 7.94
CA GLN A 192 13.38 8.24 9.32
C GLN A 192 12.31 8.94 10.17
N ASP A 193 12.23 8.59 11.46
CA ASP A 193 11.27 9.13 12.40
C ASP A 193 11.84 10.38 13.08
N GLU A 194 11.76 11.53 12.41
CA GLU A 194 12.41 12.77 12.88
C GLU A 194 11.43 13.90 13.20
N LEU A 195 10.15 13.75 12.85
CA LEU A 195 9.18 14.82 12.99
C LEU A 195 8.29 14.55 14.19
N GLY A 196 8.68 15.12 15.33
CA GLY A 196 7.91 15.02 16.57
C GLY A 196 6.58 15.77 16.52
N ASN A 197 6.01 16.09 17.67
CA ASN A 197 4.71 16.75 17.76
C ASN A 197 4.74 18.27 17.48
N GLY A 198 5.71 18.78 16.72
CA GLY A 198 5.89 20.21 16.46
C GLY A 198 4.83 20.83 15.54
N PRO A 199 4.86 22.18 15.40
CA PRO A 199 3.90 22.91 14.58
C PRO A 199 3.99 22.56 13.10
N PHE A 200 2.87 22.70 12.39
CA PHE A 200 2.80 22.34 10.98
C PHE A 200 3.85 23.04 10.11
N GLU A 201 4.16 24.32 10.35
CA GLU A 201 5.12 25.05 9.51
C GLU A 201 6.55 24.47 9.59
N GLU A 202 6.96 23.96 10.75
CA GLU A 202 8.24 23.27 10.92
C GLU A 202 8.21 21.91 10.21
N LYS A 203 7.16 21.12 10.44
CA LYS A 203 6.94 19.85 9.73
C LYS A 203 6.94 20.06 8.22
N ARG A 204 6.26 21.09 7.71
CA ARG A 204 6.15 21.45 6.29
C ARG A 204 7.51 21.70 5.66
N LYS A 205 8.38 22.46 6.33
CA LYS A 205 9.76 22.72 5.88
C LYS A 205 10.60 21.46 5.87
N ALA A 206 10.45 20.60 6.87
CA ALA A 206 11.15 19.32 6.89
C ALA A 206 10.66 18.36 5.81
N TYR A 207 9.34 18.27 5.60
CA TYR A 207 8.72 17.48 4.54
C TYR A 207 9.27 17.80 3.15
N ALA A 208 9.59 19.07 2.87
CA ALA A 208 10.18 19.50 1.61
C ALA A 208 11.57 18.91 1.34
N LYS A 209 12.30 18.47 2.38
CA LYS A 209 13.65 17.90 2.27
C LYS A 209 13.63 16.41 1.91
N PHE A 210 12.51 15.71 2.18
CA PHE A 210 12.40 14.30 1.88
C PHE A 210 12.08 14.07 0.40
N LYS A 211 12.65 13.00 -0.16
CA LYS A 211 12.38 12.57 -1.54
C LYS A 211 11.08 11.74 -1.68
N THR A 212 10.31 11.60 -0.60
CA THR A 212 9.06 10.83 -0.62
C THR A 212 7.94 11.64 -1.26
N LYS A 213 7.05 10.95 -2.00
CA LYS A 213 5.95 11.58 -2.75
C LYS A 213 4.96 12.22 -1.79
N PHE A 214 4.61 11.53 -0.71
CA PHE A 214 3.65 12.03 0.27
C PHE A 214 4.17 13.21 1.09
N ALA A 215 5.41 13.18 1.57
CA ALA A 215 5.98 14.33 2.27
C ALA A 215 6.05 15.55 1.33
N ASN A 216 6.49 15.35 0.08
CA ASN A 216 6.54 16.43 -0.89
C ASN A 216 5.16 17.04 -1.19
N ASP A 217 4.11 16.21 -1.32
CA ASP A 217 2.71 16.66 -1.47
C ASP A 217 2.25 17.51 -0.27
N VAL A 218 2.51 17.05 0.97
CA VAL A 218 2.15 17.80 2.19
C VAL A 218 2.94 19.12 2.31
N SER A 219 4.21 19.13 1.91
CA SER A 219 5.05 20.35 1.99
C SER A 219 4.53 21.53 1.17
N LYS A 220 3.74 21.24 0.12
CA LYS A 220 3.11 22.23 -0.77
C LYS A 220 1.85 22.86 -0.18
N THR A 221 1.26 22.25 0.84
CA THR A 221 0.06 22.78 1.48
C THR A 221 0.44 23.89 2.45
N LYS A 222 -0.12 25.10 2.27
CA LYS A 222 0.20 26.27 3.11
C LYS A 222 -0.27 26.11 4.55
N TYR A 223 -1.46 25.54 4.76
CA TYR A 223 -2.07 25.32 6.07
C TYR A 223 -2.59 23.89 6.15
N TRP A 224 -2.32 23.20 7.26
CA TRP A 224 -2.93 21.91 7.50
C TRP A 224 -4.25 22.08 8.24
N THR A 225 -5.33 21.62 7.63
CA THR A 225 -6.68 21.76 8.15
C THR A 225 -7.42 20.42 8.08
N PRO A 226 -8.54 20.27 8.81
CA PRO A 226 -9.42 19.11 8.67
C PRO A 226 -9.82 18.83 7.21
N ASP A 227 -10.11 19.88 6.43
CA ASP A 227 -10.44 19.75 5.01
C ASP A 227 -9.25 19.28 4.17
N SER A 228 -8.04 19.69 4.52
CA SER A 228 -6.81 19.19 3.88
C SER A 228 -6.67 17.68 4.05
N VAL A 229 -6.97 17.16 5.26
CA VAL A 229 -6.96 15.72 5.55
C VAL A 229 -8.01 14.97 4.74
N ARG A 230 -9.26 15.48 4.70
CA ARG A 230 -10.35 14.84 3.93
C ARG A 230 -10.07 14.85 2.43
N TYR A 231 -9.67 16.00 1.90
CA TYR A 231 -9.31 16.17 0.49
C TYR A 231 -8.18 15.22 0.09
N ARG A 232 -7.10 15.18 0.88
CA ARG A 232 -5.98 14.29 0.61
C ARG A 232 -6.36 12.82 0.74
N THR A 233 -7.20 12.45 1.70
CA THR A 233 -7.72 11.07 1.82
C THR A 233 -8.46 10.67 0.55
N LYS A 234 -9.37 11.52 0.06
CA LYS A 234 -10.08 11.28 -1.20
C LYS A 234 -9.11 11.12 -2.37
N LYS A 235 -8.16 12.05 -2.52
CA LYS A 235 -7.13 12.02 -3.59
C LYS A 235 -6.31 10.72 -3.56
N LEU A 236 -5.88 10.28 -2.38
CA LEU A 236 -5.13 9.04 -2.21
C LEU A 236 -6.00 7.81 -2.52
N THR A 237 -7.25 7.78 -2.06
CA THR A 237 -8.19 6.71 -2.38
C THR A 237 -8.41 6.61 -3.90
N ASP A 238 -8.74 7.73 -4.56
CA ASP A 238 -9.02 7.76 -6.00
C ASP A 238 -7.80 7.31 -6.81
N ALA A 239 -6.60 7.81 -6.47
CA ALA A 239 -5.35 7.40 -7.11
C ALA A 239 -5.03 5.91 -6.88
N THR A 240 -5.31 5.40 -5.68
CA THR A 240 -5.12 3.98 -5.34
C THR A 240 -6.06 3.11 -6.17
N LEU A 241 -7.34 3.44 -6.23
CA LEU A 241 -8.33 2.68 -7.00
C LEU A 241 -7.99 2.70 -8.50
N ALA A 242 -7.56 3.84 -9.03
CA ALA A 242 -7.10 3.96 -10.41
C ALA A 242 -5.86 3.09 -10.69
N PHE A 243 -4.88 3.05 -9.78
CA PHE A 243 -3.71 2.18 -9.91
C PHE A 243 -4.09 0.70 -9.86
N LEU A 244 -5.03 0.34 -8.98
CA LEU A 244 -5.48 -1.04 -8.82
C LEU A 244 -6.20 -1.56 -10.06
N ALA A 245 -7.01 -0.73 -10.74
CA ALA A 245 -7.71 -1.05 -11.98
C ALA A 245 -8.33 -2.47 -11.95
N LEU A 246 -9.03 -2.79 -10.86
CA LEU A 246 -9.54 -4.14 -10.61
C LEU A 246 -10.69 -4.46 -11.55
N GLU A 247 -10.73 -5.71 -12.03
CA GLU A 247 -11.90 -6.24 -12.73
C GLU A 247 -13.00 -6.56 -11.71
N ILE A 248 -14.14 -5.89 -11.84
CA ILE A 248 -15.31 -6.08 -10.98
C ILE A 248 -16.30 -6.98 -11.69
N SER A 249 -16.72 -8.06 -11.01
CA SER A 249 -17.79 -8.93 -11.51
C SER A 249 -19.14 -8.33 -11.16
N ASN A 250 -19.92 -8.01 -12.19
CA ASN A 250 -21.35 -7.77 -12.07
C ASN A 250 -22.01 -9.15 -11.97
N ALA A 251 -22.07 -9.71 -10.76
CA ALA A 251 -22.93 -10.85 -10.49
C ALA A 251 -24.38 -10.37 -10.38
#